data_AF-A0A7D7L1T5-F1
#
_entry.id   AF-A0A7D7L1T5-F1
#
_cell.length_a   1.000
_cell.length_b   1.000
_cell.length_c   1.000
_cell.angle_alpha   90.00
_cell.angle_beta   90.00
_cell.angle_gamma   90.00
#
_symmetry.space_group_name_H-M   'P 1'
#
loop_
_entity.id
_entity.type
_entity.pdbx_description
1 polymer ?
#
loop_
_entity_poly.entity_id
_entity_poly.type
_entity_poly.pdbx_seq_one_letter_code
_entity_poly.pdbx_strand_id
1 'polypeptide(L)'
;MTIKPGPYPWKNHLNAWRPAHVHFSLFGTDFTQRMITQMYFPGDPLFALDPIYQSIVDPKARDRLVATYDHDVSEHEWLLGYRWDIVLSGSNRTWTEDDSND
;
A
#
# COMPACT_ATOMS: atom_id res chain seq x y z
N MET A 1 3.66 1.87 16.60
CA MET A 1 3.12 3.22 16.80
C MET A 1 3.93 4.21 15.97
N THR A 2 3.28 5.15 15.29
CA THR A 2 3.92 6.24 14.52
C THR A 2 2.98 7.44 14.46
N ILE A 3 3.45 8.58 13.96
CA ILE A 3 2.61 9.74 13.65
C ILE A 3 2.11 9.62 12.21
N LYS A 4 0.81 9.89 11.98
CA LYS A 4 0.24 9.94 10.63
C LYS A 4 1.01 10.99 9.80
N PRO A 5 1.67 10.60 8.70
CA PRO A 5 2.44 11.52 7.89
C PRO A 5 1.51 12.52 7.20
N GLY A 6 2.01 13.74 6.97
CA GLY A 6 1.36 14.70 6.10
C GLY A 6 1.59 14.37 4.62
N PRO A 7 0.69 14.78 3.72
CA PRO A 7 0.97 14.85 2.28
C PRO A 7 2.23 15.68 1.99
N TYR A 8 2.96 15.36 0.93
CA TYR A 8 4.14 16.12 0.52
C TYR A 8 4.17 16.44 -0.98
N PRO A 9 4.71 17.60 -1.38
CA PRO A 9 4.85 17.96 -2.79
C PRO A 9 6.03 17.25 -3.44
N TRP A 10 5.95 17.03 -4.76
CA TRP A 10 7.04 16.41 -5.51
C TRP A 10 7.10 16.88 -6.96
N LYS A 11 8.24 16.65 -7.62
CA LYS A 11 8.54 17.17 -8.97
C LYS A 11 8.10 16.19 -10.06
N ASN A 12 6.79 16.00 -10.23
CA ASN A 12 6.23 15.17 -11.30
C ASN A 12 5.49 16.00 -12.36
N HIS A 13 4.43 16.69 -11.96
CA HIS A 13 3.74 17.69 -12.77
C HIS A 13 3.49 18.97 -11.94
N LEU A 14 2.95 20.02 -12.55
CA LEU A 14 2.57 21.23 -11.84
C LEU A 14 1.64 20.89 -10.66
N ASN A 15 1.99 21.37 -9.47
CA ASN A 15 1.24 21.14 -8.23
C ASN A 15 1.00 19.64 -7.91
N ALA A 16 2.00 18.78 -8.12
CA ALA A 16 1.91 17.38 -7.75
C ALA A 16 2.13 17.17 -6.24
N TRP A 17 1.22 16.44 -5.61
CA TRP A 17 1.26 16.07 -4.20
C TRP A 17 1.08 14.56 -4.06
N ARG A 18 1.77 13.96 -3.09
CA ARG A 18 1.53 12.58 -2.67
C ARG A 18 0.55 12.57 -1.50
N PRO A 19 -0.44 11.66 -1.47
CA PRO A 19 -1.31 11.45 -0.30
C PRO A 19 -0.49 11.05 0.92
N ALA A 20 -1.09 11.08 2.11
CA ALA A 20 -0.43 10.53 3.30
C ALA A 20 -0.17 9.02 3.09
N HIS A 21 1.10 8.61 3.21
CA HIS A 21 1.48 7.20 3.04
C HIS A 21 2.67 6.79 3.90
N VAL A 22 2.77 5.48 4.18
CA VAL A 22 3.89 4.85 4.86
C VAL A 22 4.50 3.80 3.94
N HIS A 23 5.82 3.84 3.75
CA HIS A 23 6.54 2.84 2.95
C HIS A 23 6.80 1.58 3.77
N PHE A 24 6.62 0.43 3.13
CA PHE A 24 6.91 -0.89 3.69
C PHE A 24 7.86 -1.66 2.79
N SER A 25 8.77 -2.39 3.43
CA SER A 25 9.74 -3.26 2.78
C SER A 25 9.70 -4.61 3.49
N LEU A 26 9.21 -5.63 2.80
CA LEU A 26 9.02 -6.97 3.36
C LEU A 26 9.92 -7.99 2.68
N PHE A 27 10.39 -8.94 3.48
CA PHE A 27 10.98 -10.20 3.05
C PHE A 27 10.06 -11.32 3.51
N GLY A 28 9.61 -12.16 2.57
CA GLY A 28 8.91 -13.39 2.92
C GLY A 28 9.90 -14.49 3.33
N THR A 29 9.40 -15.73 3.37
CA THR A 29 10.22 -16.93 3.61
C THR A 29 10.96 -17.41 2.38
N ASP A 30 10.53 -16.97 1.18
CA ASP A 30 11.16 -17.27 -0.11
C ASP A 30 11.65 -15.96 -0.76
N PHE A 31 12.76 -16.04 -1.52
CA PHE A 31 13.30 -14.91 -2.28
C PHE A 31 12.25 -14.27 -3.21
N THR A 32 11.39 -15.08 -3.82
CA THR A 32 10.32 -14.63 -4.72
C THR A 32 9.24 -13.79 -4.04
N GLN A 33 9.23 -13.71 -2.71
CA GLN A 33 8.25 -12.97 -1.91
C GLN A 33 8.75 -11.57 -1.47
N ARG A 34 9.87 -11.08 -2.01
CA ARG A 34 10.35 -9.71 -1.73
C ARG A 34 9.36 -8.67 -2.24
N MET A 35 8.85 -7.81 -1.35
CA MET A 35 7.89 -6.76 -1.72
C MET A 35 8.23 -5.40 -1.11
N ILE A 36 8.26 -4.37 -1.94
CA ILE A 36 8.22 -2.97 -1.50
C ILE A 36 6.85 -2.42 -1.89
N THR A 37 6.19 -1.77 -0.96
CA THR A 37 4.87 -1.18 -1.20
C THR A 37 4.65 0.04 -0.30
N GLN A 38 3.49 0.67 -0.45
CA GLN A 38 3.06 1.84 0.29
C GLN A 38 1.66 1.58 0.85
N MET A 39 1.44 1.91 2.11
CA MET A 39 0.12 1.95 2.72
C MET A 39 -0.40 3.39 2.71
N TYR A 40 -1.69 3.57 2.46
CA TYR A 40 -2.39 4.84 2.48
C TYR A 40 -3.49 4.89 3.54
N PHE A 41 -3.94 6.09 3.90
CA PHE A 41 -5.03 6.29 4.85
C PHE A 41 -6.38 6.49 4.14
N PRO A 42 -7.50 6.08 4.75
CA PRO A 42 -8.81 6.16 4.11
C PRO A 42 -9.26 7.62 3.94
N GLY A 43 -9.94 7.90 2.83
CA GLY A 43 -10.57 9.20 2.55
C GLY A 43 -9.63 10.32 2.12
N ASP A 44 -8.38 10.03 1.71
CA ASP A 44 -7.45 11.05 1.23
C ASP A 44 -7.92 11.61 -0.14
N PRO A 45 -8.19 12.91 -0.27
CA PRO A 45 -8.67 13.51 -1.53
C PRO A 45 -7.63 13.47 -2.65
N LEU A 46 -6.35 13.21 -2.35
CA LEU A 46 -5.27 13.19 -3.34
C LEU A 46 -5.21 11.89 -4.14
N PHE A 47 -5.99 10.85 -3.80
CA PHE A 47 -5.95 9.57 -4.52
C PHE A 47 -6.23 9.68 -6.01
N ALA A 48 -7.21 10.48 -6.42
CA ALA A 48 -7.53 10.67 -7.82
C ALA A 48 -6.44 11.44 -8.58
N LEU A 49 -5.56 12.14 -7.86
CA LEU A 49 -4.53 13.01 -8.42
C LEU A 49 -3.13 12.41 -8.37
N ASP A 50 -2.88 11.40 -7.52
CA ASP A 50 -1.56 10.77 -7.38
C ASP A 50 -1.28 9.75 -8.48
N PRO A 51 -0.36 10.03 -9.43
CA PRO A 51 -0.05 9.11 -10.52
C PRO A 51 0.58 7.80 -10.02
N ILE A 52 1.19 7.78 -8.83
CA ILE A 52 1.74 6.54 -8.26
C ILE A 52 0.61 5.63 -7.79
N TYR A 53 -0.37 6.15 -7.05
CA TYR A 53 -1.57 5.40 -6.69
C TYR A 53 -2.35 4.95 -7.94
N GLN A 54 -2.52 5.84 -8.92
CA GLN A 54 -3.24 5.56 -10.18
C GLN A 54 -2.50 4.60 -11.13
N SER A 55 -1.19 4.35 -10.94
CA SER A 55 -0.43 3.40 -11.75
C SER A 55 -0.91 1.95 -11.64
N ILE A 56 -1.60 1.62 -10.55
CA ILE A 56 -2.20 0.31 -10.34
C ILE A 56 -3.57 0.32 -11.04
N VAL A 57 -3.69 -0.42 -12.13
CA VAL A 57 -4.88 -0.34 -13.01
C VAL A 57 -6.13 -0.92 -12.36
N ASP A 58 -6.01 -2.05 -11.65
CA ASP A 58 -7.15 -2.69 -10.97
C ASP A 58 -7.57 -1.89 -9.72
N PRO A 59 -8.80 -1.35 -9.68
CA PRO A 59 -9.31 -0.64 -8.51
C PRO A 59 -9.27 -1.49 -7.23
N LYS A 60 -9.57 -2.79 -7.31
CA LYS A 60 -9.53 -3.67 -6.14
C LYS A 60 -8.11 -3.85 -5.60
N ALA A 61 -7.11 -3.84 -6.48
CA ALA A 61 -5.72 -3.88 -6.07
C ALA A 61 -5.28 -2.57 -5.40
N ARG A 62 -5.78 -1.42 -5.86
CA ARG A 62 -5.56 -0.11 -5.20
C ARG A 62 -6.18 -0.07 -3.81
N ASP A 63 -7.42 -0.52 -3.67
CA ASP A 63 -8.14 -0.52 -2.39
C ASP A 63 -7.41 -1.33 -1.31
N ARG A 64 -6.68 -2.39 -1.70
CA ARG A 64 -5.84 -3.18 -0.78
C ARG A 64 -4.66 -2.41 -0.20
N LEU A 65 -4.27 -1.28 -0.78
CA LEU A 65 -3.22 -0.42 -0.22
C LEU A 65 -3.74 0.57 0.82
N VAL A 66 -5.06 0.66 1.01
CA VAL A 66 -5.68 1.61 1.95
C VAL A 66 -5.94 0.90 3.28
N ALA A 67 -5.37 1.43 4.36
CA ALA A 67 -5.66 0.95 5.71
C ALA A 67 -7.12 1.25 6.10
N THR A 68 -7.67 0.46 7.00
CA THR A 68 -9.00 0.68 7.58
C THR A 68 -8.85 1.24 8.99
N TYR A 69 -9.61 2.28 9.32
CA TYR A 69 -9.71 2.74 10.70
C TYR A 69 -10.38 1.66 11.54
N ASP A 70 -9.78 1.32 12.68
CA ASP A 70 -10.25 0.28 13.57
C ASP A 70 -10.25 0.83 15.00
N HIS A 71 -11.44 1.01 15.56
CA HIS A 71 -11.59 1.64 16.87
C HIS A 71 -11.17 0.71 18.01
N ASP A 72 -11.26 -0.61 17.81
CA ASP A 72 -10.95 -1.58 18.85
C ASP A 72 -9.44 -1.64 19.17
N VAL A 73 -8.61 -1.18 18.22
CA VAL A 73 -7.15 -1.04 18.41
C VAL A 73 -6.72 0.39 18.75
N SER A 74 -7.67 1.27 19.08
CA SER A 74 -7.38 2.60 19.63
C SER A 74 -7.20 2.55 21.15
N GLU A 75 -6.48 3.53 21.69
CA GLU A 75 -6.26 3.68 23.12
C GLU A 75 -6.78 5.05 23.58
N HIS A 76 -7.69 5.03 24.56
CA HIS A 76 -8.31 6.24 25.10
C HIS A 76 -7.24 7.22 25.60
N GLU A 77 -7.39 8.50 25.24
CA GLU A 77 -6.46 9.60 25.58
C GLU A 77 -5.01 9.42 25.07
N TRP A 78 -4.77 8.47 24.16
CA TRP A 78 -3.42 8.20 23.62
C TRP A 78 -3.38 8.20 22.09
N LEU A 79 -3.96 7.20 21.43
CA LEU A 79 -3.82 7.01 19.98
C LEU A 79 -5.06 6.45 19.31
N LEU A 80 -5.20 6.78 18.03
CA LEU A 80 -6.11 6.11 17.10
C LEU A 80 -5.41 4.90 16.47
N GLY A 81 -6.19 3.89 16.10
CA GLY A 81 -5.69 2.68 15.49
C GLY A 81 -6.16 2.49 14.05
N TYR A 82 -5.29 1.88 13.24
CA TYR A 82 -5.55 1.50 11.86
C TYR A 82 -5.09 0.06 11.65
N ARG A 83 -5.88 -0.70 10.91
CA ARG A 83 -5.55 -2.06 10.49
C ARG A 83 -5.25 -2.11 9.00
N TRP A 84 -4.18 -2.80 8.64
CA TRP A 84 -3.79 -3.03 7.26
C TRP A 84 -3.07 -4.37 7.15
N ASP A 85 -3.62 -5.26 6.33
CA ASP A 85 -3.12 -6.61 6.15
C ASP A 85 -2.31 -6.72 4.85
N ILE A 86 -1.17 -7.42 4.89
CA ILE A 86 -0.28 -7.61 3.75
C ILE A 86 -0.27 -9.09 3.40
N VAL A 87 -0.54 -9.41 2.14
CA VAL A 87 -0.53 -10.79 1.63
C VAL A 87 0.66 -10.96 0.68
N LEU A 88 1.52 -11.94 0.98
CA LEU A 88 2.62 -12.36 0.11
C LEU A 88 2.21 -13.65 -0.64
N SER A 89 2.79 -13.88 -1.82
CA SER A 89 2.53 -15.10 -2.60
C SER A 89 2.90 -16.35 -1.80
N GLY A 90 2.10 -17.42 -1.90
CA GLY A 90 2.40 -18.70 -1.23
C GLY A 90 3.53 -19.48 -1.90
N SER A 91 4.26 -20.30 -1.13
CA SER A 91 5.34 -21.15 -1.63
C SER A 91 4.89 -22.31 -2.53
N ASN A 92 3.60 -22.64 -2.50
CA ASN A 92 3.01 -23.77 -3.21
C ASN A 92 2.35 -23.34 -4.54
N ARG A 93 3.07 -22.58 -5.36
CA ARG A 93 2.59 -22.25 -6.71
C ARG A 93 2.49 -23.54 -7.52
N THR A 94 1.29 -23.87 -8.02
CA THR A 94 1.10 -24.92 -9.00
C THR A 94 1.97 -24.61 -10.21
N TRP A 95 2.79 -25.57 -10.63
CA TRP A 95 3.62 -25.44 -11.83
C TRP A 95 2.74 -25.10 -13.04
N THR A 96 3.20 -24.16 -13.88
CA THR A 96 2.63 -23.83 -15.19
C THR A 96 3.79 -23.82 -16.20
N GLU A 97 3.58 -24.37 -17.39
CA GLU A 97 4.57 -24.35 -18.49
C GLU A 97 5.05 -22.91 -18.77
N ASP A 98 6.34 -22.77 -19.11
CA ASP A 98 6.93 -21.52 -19.57
C ASP A 98 6.39 -21.19 -20.99
N ASP A 99 5.82 -20.00 -21.18
CA ASP A 99 5.47 -19.40 -22.49
C ASP A 99 6.72 -18.98 -23.29
N SER A 100 7.78 -19.81 -23.29
CA SER A 100 8.98 -19.59 -24.10
C SER A 100 9.23 -20.76 -25.05
N ASN A 101 8.22 -21.04 -25.87
CA ASN A 101 8.42 -21.78 -27.11
C ASN A 101 7.46 -21.26 -28.20
N ASP A 102 7.67 -20.00 -28.59
CA ASP A 102 7.69 -19.55 -30.00
C ASP A 102 8.39 -18.17 -30.11
#